data_AF-A0A7S2BTR9-F1
#
_entry.id   AF-A0A7S2BTR9-F1
#
_cell.length_a   1.000
_cell.length_b   1.000
_cell.length_c   1.000
_cell.angle_alpha   90.00
_cell.angle_beta   90.00
_cell.angle_gamma   90.00
#
_symmetry.space_group_name_H-M   'P 1'
#
loop_
_entity.id
_entity.type
_entity.pdbx_description
1 polymer ?
#
loop_
_entity_poly.entity_id
_entity_poly.type
_entity_poly.pdbx_seq_one_letter_code
_entity_poly.pdbx_strand_id
1 'polypeptide(L)'
;FPPSSYIGAYVGFASKESERFIRTDRFKRNGCQLLLMDMGWAEMTLNGPTIILGMPFFREFYTTFNLNEGRGTRSISVAPADAGCEPNLEAQTQVFQTERSRAAVTPRVLDGAKIRGPQWLDTREGRGL
;
A
#
# COMPACT_ATOMS: atom_id res chain seq x y z
N PHE A 1 -8.26 -6.19 9.49
CA PHE A 1 -7.36 -5.92 8.35
C PHE A 1 -8.24 -5.85 7.11
N PRO A 2 -8.29 -4.74 6.36
CA PRO A 2 -9.12 -4.61 5.17
C PRO A 2 -8.46 -5.39 4.00
N PRO A 3 -8.96 -6.60 3.67
CA PRO A 3 -8.30 -7.42 2.64
C PRO A 3 -8.44 -6.80 1.25
N SER A 4 -9.49 -5.98 1.02
CA SER A 4 -9.77 -5.29 -0.23
C SER A 4 -8.65 -4.35 -0.66
N SER A 5 -8.01 -3.66 0.29
CA SER A 5 -6.91 -2.73 0.02
C SER A 5 -5.72 -3.41 -0.68
N TYR A 6 -5.57 -4.72 -0.50
CA TYR A 6 -4.42 -5.48 -0.97
C TYR A 6 -4.73 -6.39 -2.17
N ILE A 7 -5.88 -6.22 -2.82
CA ILE A 7 -6.25 -6.95 -4.05
C ILE A 7 -6.16 -6.01 -5.24
N GLY A 8 -5.33 -6.34 -6.23
CA GLY A 8 -5.18 -5.52 -7.44
C GLY A 8 -4.76 -6.29 -8.68
N ALA A 9 -4.94 -5.69 -9.85
CA ALA A 9 -4.43 -6.15 -11.13
C ALA A 9 -3.26 -5.27 -11.56
N TYR A 10 -2.24 -5.85 -12.19
CA TYR A 10 -1.09 -5.12 -12.74
C TYR A 10 -1.16 -5.10 -14.26
N VAL A 11 -1.13 -3.92 -14.86
CA VAL A 11 -1.22 -3.71 -16.32
C VAL A 11 -0.05 -2.87 -16.80
N GLY A 12 0.37 -3.05 -18.05
CA GLY A 12 1.46 -2.28 -18.65
C GLY A 12 2.86 -2.71 -18.19
N PHE A 13 3.84 -1.83 -18.47
CA PHE A 13 5.26 -2.07 -18.19
C PHE A 13 5.85 -0.89 -17.41
N ALA A 14 6.66 -1.17 -16.40
CA ALA A 14 7.43 -0.13 -15.74
C ALA A 14 8.62 0.30 -16.61
N SER A 15 9.25 1.43 -16.29
CA SER A 15 10.51 1.80 -16.96
C SER A 15 11.57 0.73 -16.70
N LYS A 16 12.51 0.54 -17.64
CA LYS A 16 13.57 -0.50 -17.53
C LYS A 16 14.39 -0.35 -16.26
N GLU A 17 14.56 0.89 -15.78
CA GLU A 17 15.22 1.24 -14.54
C GLU A 17 14.42 0.76 -13.34
N SER A 18 13.11 1.03 -13.33
CA SER A 18 12.20 0.61 -12.26
C SER A 18 11.99 -0.91 -12.21
N GLU A 19 11.98 -1.58 -13.38
CA GLU A 19 11.84 -3.04 -13.48
C GLU A 19 12.96 -3.80 -12.76
N ARG A 20 14.15 -3.20 -12.57
CA ARG A 20 15.24 -3.85 -11.82
C ARG A 20 14.95 -3.97 -10.33
N PHE A 21 14.12 -3.08 -9.81
CA PHE A 21 13.79 -3.02 -8.37
C PHE A 21 12.43 -3.62 -8.07
N ILE A 22 11.60 -3.83 -9.10
CA ILE A 22 10.29 -4.45 -8.97
C ILE A 22 10.39 -5.89 -9.43
N ARG A 23 10.00 -6.82 -8.56
CA ARG A 23 9.89 -8.25 -8.91
C ARG A 23 8.70 -8.50 -9.81
N THR A 24 8.78 -8.06 -11.07
CA THR A 24 7.72 -8.18 -12.10
C THR A 24 7.44 -9.62 -12.51
N ASP A 25 8.40 -10.54 -12.26
CA ASP A 25 8.29 -11.98 -12.49
C ASP A 25 7.11 -12.63 -11.74
N ARG A 26 6.74 -12.06 -10.58
CA ARG A 26 5.60 -12.52 -9.80
C ARG A 26 4.26 -11.97 -10.27
N PHE A 27 4.28 -10.98 -11.15
CA PHE A 27 3.06 -10.34 -11.63
C PHE A 27 2.49 -11.08 -12.85
N LYS A 28 1.43 -11.87 -12.64
CA LYS A 28 0.61 -12.37 -13.75
C LYS A 28 -0.04 -11.19 -14.47
N ARG A 29 0.33 -10.99 -15.74
CA ARG A 29 -0.08 -9.84 -16.59
C ARG A 29 -1.60 -9.67 -16.76
N ASN A 30 -2.41 -10.69 -16.44
CA ASN A 30 -3.87 -10.70 -16.61
C ASN A 30 -4.61 -11.35 -15.41
N GLY A 31 -4.24 -11.03 -14.17
CA GLY A 31 -4.94 -11.60 -13.00
C GLY A 31 -4.88 -10.71 -11.75
N CYS A 32 -5.83 -10.93 -10.84
CA CYS A 32 -5.77 -10.36 -9.50
C CYS A 32 -4.58 -10.93 -8.75
N GLN A 33 -3.87 -10.08 -8.03
CA GLN A 33 -2.72 -10.40 -7.23
C GLN A 33 -2.84 -9.80 -5.85
N LEU A 34 -2.29 -10.53 -4.89
CA LEU A 34 -2.25 -10.11 -3.51
C LEU A 34 -1.03 -9.22 -3.30
N LEU A 35 -1.27 -7.98 -2.90
CA LEU A 35 -0.22 -6.99 -2.60
C LEU A 35 0.30 -7.13 -1.16
N LEU A 36 0.38 -8.36 -0.66
CA LEU A 36 0.95 -8.69 0.65
C LEU A 36 2.37 -9.18 0.48
N MET A 37 3.26 -8.71 1.35
CA MET A 37 4.62 -9.20 1.47
C MET A 37 4.75 -9.88 2.82
N ASP A 38 5.14 -11.15 2.82
CA ASP A 38 5.56 -11.84 4.02
C ASP A 38 7.02 -11.49 4.30
N MET A 39 7.27 -10.90 5.47
CA MET A 39 8.63 -10.52 5.92
C MET A 39 9.34 -11.69 6.62
N GLY A 40 8.67 -12.82 6.82
CA GLY A 40 9.22 -13.99 7.48
C GLY A 40 9.38 -13.82 8.99
N TRP A 41 9.75 -14.92 9.65
CA TRP A 41 9.89 -15.04 11.09
C TRP A 41 11.22 -14.47 11.63
N ALA A 42 12.19 -14.25 10.75
CA ALA A 42 13.49 -13.65 11.10
C ALA A 42 13.44 -12.12 11.26
N GLU A 43 12.38 -11.46 10.78
CA GLU A 43 12.21 -10.00 10.87
C GLU A 43 11.29 -9.59 12.03
N MET A 44 11.45 -10.26 13.17
CA MET A 44 10.89 -9.74 14.42
C MET A 44 11.58 -8.42 14.77
N THR A 45 10.82 -7.34 14.85
CA THR A 45 11.34 -6.07 15.37
C THR A 45 11.66 -6.22 16.85
N LEU A 46 12.51 -5.32 17.39
CA LEU A 46 12.78 -5.23 18.83
C LEU A 46 11.50 -5.12 19.70
N ASN A 47 10.39 -4.70 19.10
CA ASN A 47 9.10 -4.48 19.77
C ASN A 47 8.10 -5.63 19.53
N GLY A 48 8.54 -6.75 18.95
CA GLY A 48 7.72 -7.92 18.66
C GLY A 48 7.16 -7.96 17.23
N PRO A 49 6.14 -8.80 16.97
CA PRO A 49 5.52 -8.93 15.66
C PRO A 49 4.98 -7.59 15.17
N THR A 50 5.44 -7.15 14.01
CA THR A 50 5.06 -5.86 13.40
C THR A 50 4.42 -6.10 12.04
N ILE A 51 3.32 -5.38 11.78
CA ILE A 51 2.69 -5.33 10.47
C ILE A 51 2.99 -3.96 9.86
N ILE A 52 3.52 -3.95 8.64
CA ILE A 52 3.76 -2.71 7.89
C ILE A 52 2.56 -2.44 7.00
N LEU A 53 1.84 -1.35 7.30
CA LEU A 53 0.78 -0.83 6.44
C LEU A 53 1.40 0.08 5.37
N GLY A 54 1.43 -0.40 4.14
CA GLY A 54 1.98 0.35 3.00
C GLY A 54 0.92 1.16 2.26
N MET A 55 1.33 1.62 1.07
CA MET A 55 0.48 2.38 0.14
C MET A 55 -0.89 1.76 -0.17
N PRO A 56 -1.07 0.43 -0.30
CA PRO A 56 -2.39 -0.13 -0.58
C PRO A 56 -3.42 0.23 0.51
N PHE A 57 -3.00 0.28 1.78
CA PHE A 57 -3.84 0.74 2.89
C PHE A 57 -4.11 2.25 2.82
N PHE A 58 -3.08 3.08 2.66
CA PHE A 58 -3.22 4.55 2.64
C PHE A 58 -4.02 5.08 1.45
N ARG A 59 -4.16 4.31 0.37
CA ARG A 59 -5.03 4.67 -0.77
C ARG A 59 -6.50 4.36 -0.53
N GLU A 60 -6.80 3.45 0.38
CA GLU A 60 -8.17 3.12 0.78
C GLU A 60 -8.61 3.98 1.96
N PHE A 61 -7.68 4.33 2.85
CA PHE A 61 -7.97 5.06 4.08
C PHE A 61 -7.18 6.35 4.16
N TYR A 62 -7.92 7.46 4.22
CA TYR A 62 -7.37 8.73 4.66
C TYR A 62 -6.83 8.57 6.07
N THR A 63 -5.53 8.83 6.25
CA THR A 63 -4.82 8.57 7.50
C THR A 63 -4.22 9.86 8.03
N THR A 64 -4.55 10.20 9.27
CA THR A 64 -3.98 11.37 9.97
C THR A 64 -3.09 10.90 11.10
N PHE A 65 -1.88 11.45 11.17
CA PHE A 65 -0.94 11.21 12.25
C PHE A 65 -0.96 12.40 13.20
N ASN A 66 -1.45 12.18 14.41
CA ASN A 66 -1.34 13.17 15.46
C ASN A 66 0.02 12.98 16.16
N LEU A 67 0.91 13.95 15.97
CA LEU A 67 2.28 13.94 16.49
C LEU A 67 2.49 14.97 17.61
N ASN A 68 1.44 15.34 18.35
CA ASN A 68 1.50 16.28 19.49
C ASN A 68 2.76 16.10 20.36
N GLU A 69 3.21 17.18 21.00
CA GLU A 69 4.55 17.31 21.62
C GLU A 69 4.89 16.24 22.69
N GLY A 70 3.92 15.51 23.22
CA GLY A 70 4.10 14.46 24.24
C GLY A 70 4.14 13.04 23.67
N ARG A 71 5.02 12.17 24.22
CA ARG A 71 5.09 10.74 23.86
C ARG A 71 3.78 9.97 24.10
N GLY A 72 2.89 10.45 24.97
CA GLY A 72 1.64 9.79 25.34
C GLY A 72 0.39 10.20 24.54
N THR A 73 0.49 11.22 23.68
CA THR A 73 -0.67 11.77 22.95
C THR A 73 -0.62 11.50 21.45
N ARG A 74 0.33 10.67 21.01
CA ARG A 74 0.46 10.27 19.61
C ARG A 74 -0.64 9.29 19.24
N SER A 75 -1.35 9.59 18.18
CA SER A 75 -2.43 8.72 17.70
C SER A 75 -2.47 8.70 16.18
N ILE A 76 -3.06 7.63 15.64
CA ILE A 76 -3.32 7.47 14.22
C ILE A 76 -4.84 7.38 14.07
N SER A 77 -5.40 8.22 13.22
CA SER A 77 -6.83 8.21 12.89
C SER A 77 -7.00 7.84 11.42
N VAL A 78 -7.96 6.98 11.12
CA VAL A 78 -8.22 6.48 9.78
C VAL A 78 -9.70 6.60 9.44
N ALA A 79 -10.00 7.02 8.20
CA ALA A 79 -11.34 7.08 7.64
C ALA A 79 -11.30 6.61 6.18
N PRO A 80 -12.39 6.05 5.61
CA PRO A 80 -12.45 5.72 4.20
C PRO A 80 -12.10 6.95 3.35
N ALA A 81 -11.25 6.77 2.33
CA ALA A 81 -10.90 7.82 1.39
C ALA A 81 -11.89 7.85 0.21
N ASP A 82 -12.14 9.03 -0.33
CA ASP A 82 -12.84 9.20 -1.60
C ASP A 82 -11.87 9.18 -2.81
N ALA A 83 -12.37 9.52 -4.00
CA ALA A 83 -11.56 9.57 -5.22
C ALA A 83 -10.50 10.68 -5.20
N GLY A 84 -10.67 11.71 -4.38
CA GLY A 84 -9.74 12.81 -4.17
C GLY A 84 -8.68 12.54 -3.10
N CYS A 85 -8.68 11.34 -2.50
CA CYS A 85 -7.89 11.04 -1.30
C CYS A 85 -8.25 11.94 -0.11
N GLU A 86 -9.53 12.34 0.00
CA GLU A 86 -10.08 13.07 1.14
C GLU A 86 -10.93 12.13 2.02
N PRO A 87 -11.13 12.44 3.32
CA PRO A 87 -11.98 11.64 4.16
C PRO A 87 -13.43 11.66 3.64
N ASN A 88 -13.95 10.50 3.28
CA ASN A 88 -15.32 10.35 2.83
C ASN A 88 -16.27 10.45 4.04
N LEU A 89 -16.84 11.64 4.24
CA LEU A 89 -17.73 11.95 5.37
C LEU A 89 -19.09 11.22 5.28
N GLU A 90 -19.46 10.72 4.10
CA GLU A 90 -20.71 9.98 3.88
C GLU A 90 -20.53 8.47 4.17
N ALA A 91 -19.30 7.98 4.18
CA ALA A 91 -18.98 6.58 4.45
C ALA A 91 -19.06 6.27 5.94
N GLN A 92 -20.22 5.83 6.41
CA GLN A 92 -20.45 5.34 7.78
C GLN A 92 -19.85 3.94 8.04
N THR A 93 -18.70 3.63 7.45
CA THR A 93 -18.13 2.28 7.49
C THR A 93 -17.12 2.17 8.63
N GLN A 94 -17.38 1.28 9.58
CA GLN A 94 -16.37 0.91 10.57
C GLN A 94 -15.20 0.22 9.83
N VAL A 95 -14.01 0.82 9.91
CA VAL A 95 -12.79 0.42 9.18
C VAL A 95 -12.35 -1.04 9.43
N PHE A 96 -12.78 -1.62 10.55
CA PHE A 96 -12.44 -2.99 10.96
C PHE A 96 -13.65 -3.91 11.17
N GLN A 97 -14.79 -3.65 10.51
CA GLN A 97 -15.88 -4.63 10.52
C GLN A 97 -15.44 -5.92 9.81
N THR A 98 -15.52 -7.03 10.55
CA THR A 98 -15.31 -8.40 10.04
C THR A 98 -16.51 -8.91 9.24
N GLU A 99 -17.63 -8.18 9.25
CA GLU A 99 -18.95 -8.64 8.80
C GLU A 99 -19.60 -7.54 7.94
N ARG A 100 -19.64 -7.75 6.61
CA ARG A 100 -20.36 -7.03 5.51
C ARG A 100 -19.36 -6.67 4.41
N SER A 101 -19.44 -7.15 3.18
CA SER A 101 -20.46 -7.90 2.45
C SER A 101 -19.73 -8.73 1.39
N ARG A 102 -20.34 -9.80 0.87
CA ARG A 102 -19.92 -10.48 -0.37
C ARG A 102 -20.03 -9.58 -1.62
N ALA A 103 -19.94 -8.26 -1.45
CA ALA A 103 -19.86 -7.34 -2.56
C ALA A 103 -18.57 -7.67 -3.32
N ALA A 104 -18.70 -7.92 -4.62
CA ALA A 104 -17.56 -8.16 -5.48
C ALA A 104 -16.65 -6.93 -5.41
N VAL A 105 -15.52 -7.06 -4.72
CA VAL A 105 -14.50 -6.01 -4.65
C VAL A 105 -13.89 -5.90 -6.03
N THR A 106 -14.03 -4.74 -6.67
CA THR A 106 -13.36 -4.43 -7.92
C THR A 106 -11.86 -4.29 -7.65
N PRO A 107 -11.01 -5.17 -8.22
CA PRO A 107 -9.57 -5.12 -8.01
C PRO A 107 -9.01 -3.79 -8.49
N ARG A 108 -8.10 -3.20 -7.71
CA ARG A 108 -7.45 -1.96 -8.13
C ARG A 108 -6.47 -2.23 -9.27
N VAL A 109 -6.52 -1.43 -10.33
CA VAL A 109 -5.60 -1.57 -11.47
C VAL A 109 -4.37 -0.68 -11.26
N LEU A 110 -3.19 -1.30 -11.20
CA LEU A 110 -1.89 -0.65 -11.16
C LEU A 110 -1.31 -0.60 -12.56
N ASP A 111 -1.16 0.61 -13.09
CA ASP A 111 -0.50 0.84 -14.38
C ASP A 111 1.01 0.99 -14.19
N GLY A 112 1.75 -0.02 -14.65
CA GLY A 112 3.21 -0.06 -14.60
C GLY A 112 3.86 1.16 -15.25
N ALA A 113 3.26 1.72 -16.31
CA ALA A 113 3.82 2.86 -17.03
C ALA A 113 3.82 4.15 -16.18
N LYS A 114 2.99 4.20 -15.14
CA LYS A 114 2.89 5.33 -14.21
C LYS A 114 3.78 5.19 -12.99
N ILE A 115 4.49 4.08 -12.84
CA ILE A 115 5.42 3.89 -11.74
C ILE A 115 6.57 4.88 -11.88
N ARG A 116 6.77 5.68 -10.84
CA ARG A 116 7.89 6.61 -10.70
C ARG A 116 8.74 6.15 -9.53
N GLY A 117 10.01 5.89 -9.80
CA GLY A 117 11.00 5.71 -8.75
C GLY A 117 11.45 7.06 -8.17
N PRO A 118 12.02 7.07 -6.96
CA PRO A 118 12.76 8.24 -6.49
C PRO A 118 13.88 8.64 -7.46
N GLN A 119 14.17 9.94 -7.56
CA GLN A 119 15.07 10.51 -8.57
C GLN A 119 16.49 9.91 -8.56
N TRP A 120 16.97 9.46 -7.39
CA TRP A 120 18.29 8.83 -7.27
C TRP A 120 18.40 7.48 -8.00
N LEU A 121 17.28 6.84 -8.35
CA LEU A 121 17.26 5.64 -9.19
C LEU A 121 17.51 5.93 -10.67
N ASP A 122 17.24 7.17 -11.11
CA ASP A 122 17.35 7.60 -12.51
C ASP A 122 18.74 8.15 -12.83
N THR A 123 19.46 8.63 -11.82
CA THR A 123 20.87 9.01 -11.94
C THR A 123 21.74 7.78 -12.20
N ARG A 124 22.46 7.77 -13.33
CA ARG A 124 23.46 6.77 -13.75
C ARG A 124 24.71 6.71 -12.86
N GLU A 125 24.55 6.87 -11.55
CA GLU A 125 25.62 6.99 -10.56
C GLU A 125 25.50 5.93 -9.45
N GLY A 126 25.02 4.73 -9.82
CA GLY A 126 25.21 3.50 -9.05
C GLY A 126 26.56 2.83 -9.36
N ARG A 127 27.66 3.59 -9.42
CA ARG A 127 29.02 3.04 -9.50
C ARG A 127 29.72 3.34 -8.17
N GLY A 128 29.64 2.39 -7.24
CA GLY A 128 30.51 2.33 -6.06
C GLY A 128 29.78 2.50 -4.73
N LEU A 129 29.23 1.39 -4.23
CA LEU A 129 29.38 0.96 -2.83
C LEU A 129 29.69 -0.54 -2.86
#